data_AF-A0A9Q3XVC5-F1
#
_entry.id   AF-A0A9Q3XVC5-F1
#
_cell.length_a   1.000
_cell.length_b   1.000
_cell.length_c   1.000
_cell.angle_alpha   90.00
_cell.angle_beta   90.00
_cell.angle_gamma   90.00
#
_symmetry.space_group_name_H-M   'P 1'
#
loop_
_entity.id
_entity.type
_entity.pdbx_description
1 polymer ?
#
loop_
_entity_poly.entity_id
_entity_poly.type
_entity_poly.pdbx_seq_one_letter_code
_entity_poly.pdbx_strand_id
1 'polypeptide(L)'
;MLLIISREELYGYVLNQRLQESGFDTVSDGTIYPALQKLQREGYIVGEMRKSPEGPARKYFKITADGRTHLQLFIETWSQLKQNMEGLIDENQRRYWGK
;
A
#
# COMPACT_ATOMS: atom_id res chain seq x y z
N MET A 1 -0.44 0.01 1.06
CA MET A 1 -1.14 1.20 1.61
C MET A 1 -1.08 2.40 0.68
N LEU A 2 0.09 2.97 0.35
CA LEU A 2 0.19 4.15 -0.53
C LEU A 2 -0.54 3.96 -1.87
N LEU A 3 -0.39 2.79 -2.51
CA LEU A 3 -1.10 2.48 -3.76
C LEU A 3 -2.63 2.59 -3.62
N ILE A 4 -3.20 2.17 -2.49
CA ILE A 4 -4.64 2.24 -2.22
C ILE A 4 -5.05 3.71 -1.98
N ILE A 5 -4.33 4.42 -1.11
CA ILE A 5 -4.59 5.83 -0.78
C ILE A 5 -4.41 6.75 -2.00
N SER A 6 -3.62 6.34 -2.99
CA SER A 6 -3.40 7.12 -4.22
C SER A 6 -4.63 7.22 -5.13
N ARG A 7 -5.58 6.29 -4.99
CA ARG A 7 -6.78 6.16 -5.81
C ARG A 7 -7.94 6.99 -5.27
N GLU A 8 -8.10 6.99 -3.96
CA GLU A 8 -9.18 7.68 -3.26
C GLU A 8 -8.76 8.05 -1.82
N GLU A 9 -9.36 9.11 -1.28
CA GLU A 9 -9.14 9.52 0.10
C GLU A 9 -9.94 8.63 1.05
N LEU A 10 -9.27 7.99 2.02
CA LEU A 10 -9.86 6.93 2.85
C LEU A 10 -9.59 7.14 4.33
N TYR A 11 -10.52 6.71 5.19
CA TYR A 11 -10.28 6.60 6.62
C TYR A 11 -9.85 5.17 7.01
N GLY A 12 -9.26 5.02 8.19
CA GLY A 12 -8.54 3.80 8.61
C GLY A 12 -9.32 2.49 8.43
N TYR A 13 -10.60 2.46 8.78
CA TYR A 13 -11.44 1.27 8.61
C TYR A 13 -11.62 0.86 7.13
N VAL A 14 -11.95 1.80 6.24
CA VAL A 14 -12.10 1.48 4.81
C VAL A 14 -10.77 1.09 4.21
N LEU A 15 -9.66 1.72 4.64
CA LEU A 15 -8.34 1.31 4.21
C LEU A 15 -8.04 -0.15 4.62
N ASN A 16 -8.41 -0.56 5.83
CA ASN A 16 -8.27 -1.96 6.24
C ASN A 16 -9.11 -2.87 5.34
N GLN A 17 -10.39 -2.54 5.14
CA GLN A 17 -11.25 -3.32 4.24
C GLN A 17 -10.64 -3.49 2.84
N ARG A 18 -10.12 -2.41 2.24
CA ARG A 18 -9.45 -2.46 0.93
C ARG A 18 -8.18 -3.33 0.93
N LEU A 19 -7.43 -3.35 2.02
CA LEU A 19 -6.25 -4.22 2.17
C LEU A 19 -6.67 -5.69 2.21
N GLN A 20 -7.69 -6.02 3.01
CA GLN A 20 -8.25 -7.36 3.13
C GLN A 20 -8.78 -7.86 1.77
N GLU A 21 -9.55 -7.03 1.05
CA GLU A 21 -10.03 -7.30 -0.32
C GLU A 21 -8.89 -7.51 -1.32
N SER A 22 -7.70 -6.96 -1.05
CA SER A 22 -6.51 -7.11 -1.89
C SER A 22 -5.62 -8.30 -1.52
N GLY A 23 -6.09 -9.20 -0.64
CA GLY A 23 -5.36 -10.40 -0.21
C GLY A 23 -4.39 -10.18 0.97
N PHE A 24 -4.51 -9.06 1.70
CA PHE A 24 -3.76 -8.81 2.94
C PHE A 24 -4.60 -9.15 4.17
N ASP A 25 -5.29 -10.29 4.13
CA ASP A 25 -6.25 -10.71 5.13
C ASP A 25 -5.65 -10.93 6.53
N THR A 26 -4.37 -11.31 6.57
CA THR A 26 -3.59 -11.51 7.80
C THR A 26 -3.10 -10.22 8.47
N VAL A 27 -3.29 -9.05 7.84
CA VAL A 27 -2.81 -7.76 8.41
C VAL A 27 -3.77 -7.27 9.48
N SER A 28 -3.28 -7.18 10.73
CA SER A 28 -4.05 -6.69 11.86
C SER A 28 -4.21 -5.16 11.86
N ASP A 29 -5.28 -4.66 12.49
CA ASP A 29 -5.45 -3.23 12.78
C ASP A 29 -4.24 -2.63 13.50
N GLY A 30 -3.64 -3.39 14.42
CA GLY A 30 -2.43 -3.01 15.17
C GLY A 30 -1.20 -2.76 14.28
N THR A 31 -1.21 -3.26 13.04
CA THR A 31 -0.15 -3.03 12.05
C THR A 31 -0.44 -1.82 11.15
N ILE A 32 -1.72 -1.53 10.90
CA ILE A 32 -2.13 -0.48 9.95
C ILE A 32 -1.87 0.92 10.52
N TYR A 33 -2.25 1.17 11.77
CA TYR A 33 -2.10 2.51 12.35
C TYR A 33 -0.64 2.97 12.49
N PRO A 34 0.31 2.12 12.97
CA PRO A 34 1.72 2.48 12.96
C PRO A 34 2.28 2.74 11.56
N ALA A 35 1.85 1.97 10.56
CA ALA A 35 2.24 2.19 9.17
C ALA A 35 1.73 3.54 8.63
N LEU A 36 0.48 3.91 8.93
CA LEU A 36 -0.07 5.23 8.59
C LEU A 36 0.68 6.36 9.27
N GLN A 37 1.01 6.23 10.56
CA GLN A 37 1.81 7.21 11.29
C GLN A 37 3.19 7.39 10.66
N LYS A 38 3.83 6.29 10.24
CA LYS A 38 5.12 6.34 9.52
C LYS A 38 4.99 7.11 8.22
N LEU A 39 4.00 6.77 7.38
CA LEU A 39 3.77 7.45 6.10
C LEU A 39 3.45 8.95 6.26
N GLN A 40 2.73 9.33 7.33
CA GLN A 40 2.50 10.74 7.66
C GLN A 40 3.79 11.45 8.07
N ARG A 41 4.59 10.83 8.94
CA ARG A 41 5.87 11.38 9.40
C ARG A 41 6.87 11.55 8.25
N GLU A 42 6.84 10.67 7.26
CA GLU A 42 7.65 10.75 6.04
C GLU A 42 7.07 11.75 5.02
N GLY A 43 5.92 12.37 5.29
CA GLY A 43 5.31 13.36 4.40
C GLY A 43 4.60 12.77 3.18
N TYR A 44 4.47 11.44 3.08
CA TYR A 44 3.87 10.79 1.92
C TYR A 44 2.34 10.83 1.91
N ILE A 45 1.73 10.99 3.09
CA ILE A 45 0.28 11.19 3.22
C ILE A 45 0.00 12.31 4.21
N VAL A 46 -1.11 13.01 3.99
CA VAL A 46 -1.72 13.92 4.97
C VAL A 46 -2.99 13.31 5.52
N GLY A 47 -3.36 13.70 6.73
CA GLY A 47 -4.56 13.21 7.41
C GLY A 47 -5.40 14.36 7.92
N GLU A 48 -6.65 14.43 7.49
CA GLU A 48 -7.59 15.50 7.82
C GLU A 48 -8.78 14.94 8.60
N MET A 49 -9.13 15.58 9.72
CA MET A 49 -10.35 15.25 10.45
C MET A 49 -11.55 15.82 9.70
N ARG A 50 -12.51 14.96 9.36
CA ARG A 50 -13.76 15.36 8.69
C ARG A 50 -14.96 14.87 9.48
N LYS A 51 -16.03 15.65 9.46
CA LYS A 51 -17.33 15.20 9.96
C LYS A 51 -17.78 14.02 9.10
N SER A 52 -18.15 12.92 9.73
CA SER A 52 -18.83 11.83 9.05
C SER A 52 -20.32 12.16 8.92
N PRO A 53 -21.02 11.61 7.91
CA PRO A 53 -22.48 11.74 7.80
C PRO A 53 -23.19 11.21 9.06
N GLU A 54 -22.61 10.19 9.67
CA GLU A 54 -23.10 9.57 10.91
C GLU A 54 -21.92 9.28 11.85
N GLY A 55 -22.11 9.53 13.15
CA GLY A 55 -21.13 9.22 14.19
C GLY A 55 -20.00 10.25 14.38
N PRO A 56 -18.90 9.85 15.06
CA PRO A 56 -17.80 10.76 15.37
C PRO A 56 -16.97 11.09 14.13
N ALA A 57 -16.30 12.25 14.16
CA ALA A 57 -15.39 12.67 13.10
C ALA A 57 -14.33 11.60 12.80
N ARG A 58 -14.04 11.42 11.51
CA ARG A 58 -13.09 10.43 11.01
C ARG A 58 -11.89 11.12 10.41
N LYS A 59 -10.69 10.54 10.60
CA LYS A 59 -9.47 11.00 9.94
C LYS A 59 -9.38 10.37 8.56
N TYR A 60 -9.44 11.19 7.52
CA TYR A 60 -9.26 10.79 6.13
C TYR A 60 -7.82 11.03 5.71
N PHE A 61 -7.23 10.05 5.04
CA PHE A 61 -5.87 10.10 4.54
C PHE A 61 -5.86 10.34 3.03
N LYS A 62 -4.95 11.22 2.59
CA LYS A 62 -4.72 11.57 1.20
C LYS A 62 -3.24 11.49 0.88
N ILE A 63 -2.89 10.99 -0.30
CA ILE A 63 -1.50 10.99 -0.77
C ILE A 63 -1.02 12.40 -1.12
N THR A 64 0.22 12.73 -0.78
CA THR A 64 0.87 13.99 -1.16
C THR A 64 1.57 13.86 -2.52
N ALA A 65 2.11 14.97 -3.04
CA ALA A 65 2.96 14.94 -4.24
C ALA A 65 4.22 14.08 -4.02
N ASP A 66 4.88 14.24 -2.87
CA ASP A 66 6.05 13.43 -2.49
C ASP A 66 5.68 11.95 -2.34
N GLY A 67 4.52 11.66 -1.76
CA GLY A 67 4.00 10.30 -1.67
C GLY A 67 3.73 9.66 -3.03
N ARG A 68 3.23 10.43 -4.01
CA ARG A 68 3.04 9.95 -5.39
C ARG A 68 4.38 9.65 -6.06
N THR A 69 5.36 10.53 -5.89
CA THR A 69 6.72 10.33 -6.41
C THR A 69 7.37 9.09 -5.80
N HIS A 70 7.28 8.92 -4.48
CA HIS A 70 7.77 7.74 -3.78
C HIS A 70 7.07 6.46 -4.24
N LEU A 71 5.74 6.50 -4.42
CA LEU A 71 4.97 5.37 -4.91
C LEU A 71 5.39 4.98 -6.33
N GLN A 72 5.63 5.95 -7.22
CA GLN A 72 6.08 5.67 -8.58
C GLN A 72 7.43 4.94 -8.58
N LEU A 73 8.42 5.47 -7.84
CA LEU A 73 9.73 4.84 -7.71
C LEU A 73 9.64 3.41 -7.13
N PHE A 74 8.76 3.21 -6.15
CA PHE A 74 8.51 1.90 -5.58
C PHE A 74 7.96 0.92 -6.63
N ILE A 75 6.98 1.34 -7.45
CA ILE A 75 6.38 0.50 -8.50
C ILE A 75 7.42 0.12 -9.54
N GLU A 76 8.25 1.07 -9.98
CA GLU A 76 9.33 0.83 -10.94
C GLU A 76 10.35 -0.19 -10.39
N THR A 77 10.80 0.02 -9.15
CA THR A 77 11.74 -0.88 -8.47
C THR A 77 11.15 -2.29 -8.30
N TRP A 78 9.88 -2.38 -7.90
CA TRP A 78 9.19 -3.66 -7.72
C TRP A 78 9.01 -4.40 -9.04
N SER A 79 8.67 -3.70 -10.12
CA SER A 79 8.53 -4.27 -11.45
C SER A 79 9.84 -4.88 -11.92
N GLN A 80 10.96 -4.18 -11.74
CA GLN A 80 12.28 -4.70 -12.09
C GLN A 80 12.66 -5.93 -11.27
N LEU A 81 12.43 -5.89 -9.95
CA LEU A 81 12.71 -7.04 -9.07
C LEU A 81 11.90 -8.27 -9.49
N LYS A 82 10.60 -8.08 -9.78
CA LYS A 82 9.72 -9.13 -10.25
C LYS A 82 10.27 -9.79 -11.52
N GLN A 83 10.60 -9.00 -12.54
CA GLN A 83 11.15 -9.51 -13.80
C GLN A 83 12.45 -10.29 -13.59
N ASN A 84 13.36 -9.77 -12.77
CA ASN A 84 14.62 -10.43 -12.47
C ASN A 84 14.39 -11.79 -11.78
N MET A 85 13.47 -11.85 -10.82
CA MET A 85 13.12 -13.08 -10.11
C MET A 85 12.43 -14.10 -11.00
N GLU A 86 11.52 -13.67 -11.87
CA GLU A 86 10.88 -14.54 -12.88
C GLU A 86 11.94 -15.19 -13.77
N GLY A 87 12.91 -14.41 -14.27
CA GLY A 87 14.02 -14.95 -15.06
C GLY A 87 14.86 -16.01 -14.32
N LEU A 88 15.16 -15.78 -13.03
CA LEU A 88 15.88 -16.76 -12.21
C LEU A 88 15.09 -18.05 -11.97
N ILE A 89 13.78 -17.94 -11.75
CA ILE A 89 12.90 -19.09 -11.57
C ILE A 89 12.83 -19.91 -12.87
N ASP A 90 12.67 -19.25 -14.03
CA ASP A 90 12.60 -19.90 -15.34
C ASP A 90 13.92 -20.60 -15.72
N GLU A 91 15.07 -20.01 -15.39
CA GLU A 91 16.36 -20.67 -15.53
C GLU A 91 16.46 -21.92 -14.65
N ASN A 92 16.05 -21.80 -13.38
CA ASN A 92 16.12 -22.89 -12.41
C ASN A 92 15.21 -24.06 -12.81
N GLN A 93 13.98 -23.78 -13.23
CA GLN A 93 13.04 -24.80 -13.71
C GLN A 93 13.56 -25.54 -14.93
N ARG A 94 14.12 -24.83 -15.93
CA ARG A 94 14.74 -25.46 -17.12
C ARG A 94 15.92 -26.35 -16.75
N ARG A 95 16.73 -25.97 -15.76
CA ARG A 95 17.94 -26.70 -15.36
C ARG A 95 17.65 -28.01 -14.62
N TYR A 96 16.59 -28.06 -13.82
CA TYR A 96 16.41 -29.13 -12.82
C TYR A 96 15.08 -29.90 -12.96
N TRP A 97 14.04 -29.30 -13.56
CA TRP A 97 12.72 -29.91 -13.72
C TRP A 97 12.31 -30.03 -15.20
N GLY A 98 13.30 -30.11 -16.10
CA GLY A 98 13.07 -30.19 -17.55
C GLY A 98 11.94 -31.15 -17.91
N LYS A 99 10.87 -30.59 -18.48
CA LYS A 99 10.15 -31.26 -19.55
C LYS A 99 11.05 -31.31 -20.77
#